data_AF-A0A9D6EI78-F1
#
_entry.id   AF-A0A9D6EI78-F1
#
_cell.length_a   1.000
_cell.length_b   1.000
_cell.length_c   1.000
_cell.angle_alpha   90.00
_cell.angle_beta   90.00
_cell.angle_gamma   90.00
#
_symmetry.space_group_name_H-M   'P 1'
#
loop_
_entity.id
_entity.type
_entity.pdbx_description
1 polymer ?
#
loop_
_entity_poly.entity_id
_entity_poly.type
_entity_poly.pdbx_seq_one_letter_code
_entity_poly.pdbx_strand_id
1 'polypeptide(L)'
;MKKTLYIIPGWGEYSRYKIYQSLAVLAKKKGYSVVFYDVDWNKSLSSQIFPVKKSDVIFGFSLGAIFGHLIAQKYECNKLILASMTPLYSFKDKKIKKQLVDLLGKVFIEDVAKKLTSKHWAKKQVIIYGDQEDEPGDIIIPRTGHRLNARYNKTIIELL
;
A
#
# COMPACT_ATOMS: atom_id res chain seq x y z
N MET A 1 10.43 4.48 21.83
CA MET A 1 9.66 5.30 20.87
C MET A 1 8.38 4.58 20.51
N LYS A 2 7.24 5.28 20.48
CA LYS A 2 5.95 4.70 20.06
C LYS A 2 6.00 4.38 18.56
N LYS A 3 5.65 3.13 18.18
CA LYS A 3 5.60 2.70 16.78
C LYS A 3 4.28 3.15 16.16
N THR A 4 4.32 3.67 14.93
CA THR A 4 3.11 4.07 14.18
C THR A 4 2.92 3.13 13.01
N LEU A 5 1.69 2.65 12.79
CA LEU A 5 1.25 2.03 11.56
C LEU A 5 0.48 3.06 10.73
N TYR A 6 0.98 3.36 9.53
CA TYR A 6 0.21 4.08 8.51
C TYR A 6 -0.59 3.07 7.68
N ILE A 7 -1.89 3.30 7.54
CA ILE A 7 -2.80 2.49 6.73
C ILE A 7 -3.25 3.32 5.53
N ILE A 8 -2.90 2.84 4.34
CA ILE A 8 -3.18 3.51 3.06
C ILE A 8 -4.11 2.61 2.22
N PRO A 9 -5.42 2.95 2.12
CA PRO A 9 -6.37 2.20 1.31
C PRO A 9 -6.08 2.23 -0.19
N GLY A 10 -6.72 1.29 -0.92
CA GLY A 10 -6.69 1.25 -2.38
C GLY A 10 -7.55 2.33 -3.04
N TRP A 11 -7.51 2.40 -4.37
CA TRP A 11 -8.39 3.29 -5.12
C TRP A 11 -9.86 2.91 -4.96
N GLY A 12 -10.72 3.91 -4.77
CA GLY A 12 -12.14 3.70 -4.46
C GLY A 12 -12.42 3.16 -3.05
N GLU A 13 -11.37 2.97 -2.24
CA GLU A 13 -11.47 2.57 -0.84
C GLU A 13 -11.17 3.73 0.10
N TYR A 14 -11.69 3.62 1.33
CA TYR A 14 -11.53 4.64 2.35
C TYR A 14 -11.23 4.00 3.70
N SER A 15 -10.45 4.70 4.50
CA SER A 15 -10.08 4.32 5.86
C SER A 15 -11.27 3.97 6.74
N ARG A 16 -12.41 4.65 6.54
CA ARG A 16 -13.67 4.39 7.26
C ARG A 16 -14.28 3.00 7.00
N TYR A 17 -13.83 2.27 5.98
CA TYR A 17 -14.35 0.92 5.74
C TYR A 17 -13.99 -0.01 6.91
N LYS A 18 -14.95 -0.86 7.30
CA LYS A 18 -14.86 -1.73 8.49
C LYS A 18 -13.58 -2.57 8.50
N ILE A 19 -13.08 -2.97 7.33
CA ILE A 19 -11.90 -3.82 7.23
C ILE A 19 -10.61 -3.09 7.68
N TYR A 20 -10.42 -1.82 7.31
CA TYR A 20 -9.29 -1.01 7.75
C TYR A 20 -9.43 -0.61 9.22
N GLN A 21 -10.66 -0.31 9.66
CA GLN A 21 -10.93 -0.03 11.08
C GLN A 21 -10.62 -1.25 11.96
N SER A 22 -10.97 -2.45 11.50
CA SER A 22 -10.61 -3.71 12.16
C SER A 22 -9.10 -3.89 12.25
N LEU A 23 -8.37 -3.64 11.17
CA LEU A 23 -6.89 -3.68 11.17
C LEU A 23 -6.31 -2.72 12.20
N ALA A 24 -6.84 -1.50 12.27
CA ALA A 24 -6.39 -0.50 13.22
C ALA A 24 -6.62 -0.91 14.68
N VAL A 25 -7.78 -1.51 14.99
CA VAL A 25 -8.06 -2.04 16.34
C VAL A 25 -7.06 -3.14 16.70
N LEU A 26 -6.78 -4.06 15.80
CA LEU A 26 -5.81 -5.14 16.03
C LEU A 26 -4.38 -4.60 16.20
N ALA A 27 -3.97 -3.62 15.38
CA ALA A 27 -2.66 -2.99 15.48
C ALA A 27 -2.49 -2.22 16.81
N LYS A 28 -3.53 -1.51 17.26
CA LYS A 28 -3.54 -0.83 18.56
C LYS A 28 -3.39 -1.81 19.71
N LYS A 29 -4.02 -2.99 19.65
CA LYS A 29 -3.84 -4.07 20.65
C LYS A 29 -2.39 -4.58 20.69
N LYS A 30 -1.65 -4.49 19.58
CA LYS A 30 -0.20 -4.77 19.51
C LYS A 30 0.69 -3.60 19.95
N GLY A 31 0.12 -2.51 20.47
CA GLY A 31 0.88 -1.35 20.95
C GLY A 31 1.28 -0.33 19.89
N TYR A 32 0.72 -0.41 18.67
CA TYR A 32 0.94 0.59 17.62
C TYR A 32 -0.02 1.78 17.78
N SER A 33 0.47 3.00 17.55
CA SER A 33 -0.39 4.08 17.06
C SER A 33 -0.84 3.77 15.64
N VAL A 34 -2.02 4.24 15.24
CA VAL A 34 -2.50 4.07 13.86
C VAL A 34 -2.83 5.43 13.27
N VAL A 35 -2.34 5.68 12.07
CA VAL A 35 -2.67 6.84 11.24
C VAL A 35 -3.28 6.32 9.94
N PHE A 36 -4.48 6.78 9.63
CA PHE A 36 -5.09 6.53 8.34
C PHE A 36 -4.69 7.63 7.37
N TYR A 37 -4.43 7.25 6.13
CA TYR A 37 -4.17 8.21 5.05
C TYR A 37 -5.01 7.86 3.82
N ASP A 38 -6.09 8.62 3.62
CA ASP A 38 -6.92 8.53 2.43
C ASP A 38 -6.32 9.40 1.32
N VAL A 39 -5.90 8.78 0.23
CA VAL A 39 -5.27 9.45 -0.91
C VAL A 39 -6.31 10.25 -1.70
N ASP A 40 -5.97 11.48 -2.07
CA ASP A 40 -6.72 12.26 -3.04
C ASP A 40 -6.30 11.83 -4.45
N TRP A 41 -7.07 10.90 -5.03
CA TRP A 41 -6.80 10.34 -6.34
C TRP A 41 -6.93 11.34 -7.50
N ASN A 42 -7.44 12.56 -7.26
CA ASN A 42 -7.48 13.62 -8.27
C ASN A 42 -6.19 14.44 -8.35
N LYS A 43 -5.22 14.19 -7.45
CA LYS A 43 -3.92 14.84 -7.41
C LYS A 43 -2.81 13.85 -7.76
N SER A 44 -1.64 14.38 -8.13
CA SER A 44 -0.45 13.54 -8.27
C SER A 44 -0.08 12.89 -6.94
N LEU A 45 0.32 11.62 -6.95
CA LEU A 45 0.70 10.91 -5.72
C LEU A 45 1.95 11.53 -5.10
N SER A 46 2.93 11.91 -5.91
CA SER A 46 4.20 12.43 -5.41
C SER A 46 4.06 13.75 -4.65
N SER A 47 3.02 14.55 -4.95
CA SER A 47 2.71 15.79 -4.22
C SER A 47 2.12 15.56 -2.83
N GLN A 48 1.59 14.36 -2.58
CA GLN A 48 0.87 14.00 -1.35
C GLN A 48 1.77 13.29 -0.34
N ILE A 49 3.00 12.92 -0.73
CA ILE A 49 3.95 12.22 0.14
C ILE A 49 4.20 13.02 1.41
N PHE A 50 4.12 12.35 2.56
CA PHE A 50 4.34 12.92 3.88
C PHE A 50 5.53 12.25 4.59
N PRO A 51 6.18 12.94 5.54
CA PRO A 51 7.31 12.38 6.29
C PRO A 51 6.87 11.27 7.24
N VAL A 52 7.70 10.23 7.36
CA VAL A 52 7.57 9.15 8.35
C VAL A 52 8.86 9.00 9.17
N LYS A 53 8.79 8.33 10.32
CA LYS A 53 9.95 8.06 11.17
C LYS A 53 10.53 6.68 10.87
N LYS A 54 11.84 6.51 11.16
CA LYS A 54 12.55 5.23 11.02
C LYS A 54 11.92 4.07 11.81
N SER A 55 11.13 4.36 12.84
CA SER A 55 10.42 3.37 13.67
C SER A 55 9.04 2.98 13.13
N ASP A 56 8.53 3.70 12.14
CA ASP A 56 7.16 3.55 11.64
C ASP A 56 7.05 2.39 10.64
N VAL A 57 5.84 1.86 10.52
CA VAL A 57 5.45 0.83 9.56
C VAL A 57 4.44 1.44 8.59
N ILE A 58 4.62 1.19 7.30
CA ILE A 58 3.69 1.60 6.26
C ILE A 58 3.00 0.34 5.74
N PHE A 59 1.67 0.34 5.76
CA PHE A 59 0.85 -0.64 5.08
C PHE A 59 0.05 0.05 3.97
N GLY A 60 0.12 -0.49 2.77
CA GLY A 60 -0.71 -0.06 1.65
C GLY A 60 -1.38 -1.24 0.95
N PHE A 61 -2.60 -1.02 0.46
CA PHE A 61 -3.37 -2.01 -0.30
C PHE A 61 -3.58 -1.53 -1.74
N SER A 62 -3.40 -2.42 -2.73
CA SER A 62 -3.62 -2.08 -4.15
C SER A 62 -2.83 -0.84 -4.58
N LEU A 63 -3.46 0.17 -5.17
CA LEU A 63 -2.80 1.44 -5.50
C LEU A 63 -2.31 2.22 -4.25
N GLY A 64 -2.87 1.97 -3.07
CA GLY A 64 -2.32 2.48 -1.81
C GLY A 64 -0.94 1.88 -1.49
N ALA A 65 -0.65 0.67 -1.94
CA ALA A 65 0.68 0.06 -1.83
C ALA A 65 1.71 0.79 -2.70
N ILE A 66 1.32 1.22 -3.91
CA ILE A 66 2.16 2.06 -4.77
C ILE A 66 2.50 3.38 -4.07
N PHE A 67 1.51 4.00 -3.43
CA PHE A 67 1.76 5.23 -2.67
C PHE A 67 2.66 4.99 -1.45
N GLY A 68 2.43 3.90 -0.70
CA GLY A 68 3.31 3.49 0.40
C GLY A 68 4.77 3.30 -0.02
N HIS A 69 4.99 2.71 -1.20
CA HIS A 69 6.32 2.58 -1.80
C HIS A 69 6.94 3.94 -2.15
N LEU A 70 6.17 4.88 -2.71
CA LEU A 70 6.64 6.24 -2.98
C LEU A 70 7.04 6.99 -1.70
N ILE A 71 6.33 6.79 -0.59
CA ILE A 71 6.73 7.35 0.71
C ILE A 71 8.07 6.74 1.14
N ALA A 72 8.21 5.42 1.07
CA ALA A 72 9.43 4.71 1.44
C ALA A 72 10.62 5.06 0.51
N GLN A 73 10.37 5.51 -0.72
CA GLN A 73 11.38 6.06 -1.63
C GLN A 73 12.02 7.35 -1.12
N LYS A 74 11.28 8.13 -0.34
CA LYS A 74 11.71 9.45 0.17
C LYS A 74 12.14 9.42 1.63
N TYR A 75 11.53 8.55 2.44
CA TYR A 75 11.74 8.50 3.88
C TYR A 75 12.01 7.07 4.36
N GLU A 76 13.03 6.91 5.20
CA GLU A 76 13.35 5.64 5.84
C GLU A 76 12.25 5.25 6.84
N CYS A 77 11.75 4.02 6.76
CA CYS A 77 10.81 3.43 7.69
C CYS A 77 11.27 2.03 8.14
N ASN A 78 10.70 1.51 9.23
CA ASN A 78 11.11 0.23 9.78
C ASN A 78 10.64 -0.93 8.89
N LYS A 79 9.41 -0.85 8.37
CA LYS A 79 8.82 -1.89 7.55
C LYS A 79 7.82 -1.32 6.56
N LEU A 80 7.86 -1.84 5.35
CA LEU A 80 6.90 -1.59 4.29
C LEU A 80 6.13 -2.88 4.00
N ILE A 81 4.81 -2.85 4.11
CA ILE A 81 3.91 -3.98 3.84
C ILE A 81 3.05 -3.61 2.64
N LEU A 82 3.22 -4.33 1.53
CA LEU A 82 2.58 -4.06 0.25
C LEU A 82 1.60 -5.20 -0.05
N ALA A 83 0.30 -4.98 0.16
CA ALA A 83 -0.71 -6.00 -0.06
C ALA A 83 -1.45 -5.78 -1.37
N SER A 84 -1.61 -6.83 -2.17
CA SER A 84 -2.25 -6.81 -3.49
C SER A 84 -1.73 -5.66 -4.36
N MET A 85 -0.44 -5.34 -4.28
CA MET A 85 0.11 -4.15 -4.94
C MET A 85 -0.15 -4.21 -6.44
N THR A 86 -0.58 -3.09 -7.04
CA THR A 86 -0.68 -3.02 -8.50
C THR A 86 0.70 -3.26 -9.11
N PRO A 87 0.89 -4.28 -9.96
CA PRO A 87 2.22 -4.64 -10.42
C PRO A 87 2.93 -3.52 -11.18
N LEU A 88 4.25 -3.39 -10.98
CA LEU A 88 5.03 -2.30 -11.59
C LEU A 88 5.03 -2.35 -13.12
N TYR A 89 4.88 -3.55 -13.71
CA TYR A 89 4.81 -3.73 -15.15
C TYR A 89 3.55 -3.10 -15.76
N SER A 90 2.46 -2.98 -14.98
CA SER A 90 1.18 -2.39 -15.42
C SER A 90 1.33 -0.93 -15.87
N PHE A 91 2.34 -0.22 -15.35
CA PHE A 91 2.63 1.17 -15.72
C PHE A 91 3.54 1.29 -16.96
N LYS A 92 4.13 0.19 -17.42
CA LYS A 92 5.00 0.13 -18.60
C LYS A 92 4.29 -0.45 -19.82
N ASP A 93 3.40 -1.42 -19.62
CA ASP A 93 2.59 -1.98 -20.69
C ASP A 93 1.63 -0.92 -21.28
N LYS A 94 1.65 -0.73 -22.60
CA LYS A 94 0.87 0.34 -23.26
C LYS A 94 -0.64 0.15 -23.11
N LYS A 95 -1.13 -1.08 -23.15
CA LYS A 95 -2.57 -1.39 -23.10
C LYS A 95 -3.10 -1.21 -21.69
N ILE A 96 -2.41 -1.79 -20.70
CA ILE A 96 -2.76 -1.67 -19.29
C ILE A 96 -2.64 -0.21 -18.84
N LYS A 97 -1.55 0.48 -19.22
CA LYS A 97 -1.37 1.89 -18.91
C LYS A 97 -2.51 2.75 -19.45
N LYS A 98 -2.98 2.50 -20.68
CA LYS A 98 -4.13 3.23 -21.24
C LYS A 98 -5.39 3.03 -20.38
N GLN A 99 -5.70 1.79 -20.01
CA GLN A 99 -6.84 1.49 -19.13
C GLN A 99 -6.72 2.18 -17.77
N LEU A 100 -5.53 2.19 -17.19
CA LEU A 100 -5.26 2.90 -15.94
C LEU A 100 -5.39 4.43 -16.09
N VAL A 101 -5.01 5.00 -17.23
CA VAL A 101 -5.19 6.43 -17.53
C VAL A 101 -6.68 6.77 -17.64
N ASP A 102 -7.46 5.92 -18.30
CA ASP A 102 -8.90 6.12 -18.46
C ASP A 102 -9.63 6.03 -17.10
N LEU A 103 -9.12 5.20 -16.19
CA LEU A 103 -9.69 5.00 -14.86
C LEU A 103 -9.25 6.05 -13.81
N LEU A 104 -7.96 6.37 -13.79
CA LEU A 104 -7.31 7.11 -12.70
C LEU A 104 -6.87 8.52 -13.12
N GLY A 105 -7.00 8.83 -14.40
CA GLY A 105 -6.55 10.08 -15.00
C GLY A 105 -5.08 10.05 -15.41
N LYS A 106 -4.79 10.83 -16.45
CA LYS A 106 -3.44 10.93 -17.04
C LYS A 106 -2.40 11.47 -16.05
N VAL A 107 -2.76 12.49 -15.28
CA VAL A 107 -1.86 13.14 -14.31
C VAL A 107 -1.35 12.14 -13.28
N PHE A 108 -2.23 11.28 -12.76
CA PHE A 108 -1.89 10.23 -11.81
C PHE A 108 -0.88 9.24 -12.41
N ILE A 109 -1.18 8.69 -13.59
CA ILE A 109 -0.36 7.65 -14.19
C ILE A 109 1.00 8.16 -14.65
N GLU A 110 1.07 9.37 -15.19
CA GLU A 110 2.34 9.95 -15.61
C GLU A 110 3.24 10.29 -14.42
N ASP A 111 2.66 10.74 -13.30
CA ASP A 111 3.41 10.96 -12.06
C ASP A 111 4.01 9.65 -11.54
N VAL A 112 3.20 8.60 -11.41
CA VAL A 112 3.66 7.28 -10.97
C VAL A 112 4.73 6.73 -11.90
N ALA A 113 4.47 6.71 -13.22
CA ALA A 113 5.42 6.17 -14.20
C ALA A 113 6.77 6.91 -14.20
N LYS A 114 6.79 8.21 -13.88
CA LYS A 114 8.02 9.02 -13.85
C LYS A 114 8.76 8.93 -12.52
N LYS A 115 8.04 8.75 -11.40
CA LYS A 115 8.60 8.87 -10.04
C LYS A 115 8.85 7.53 -9.36
N LEU A 116 8.09 6.50 -9.71
CA LEU A 116 8.19 5.19 -9.09
C LEU A 116 9.45 4.48 -9.59
N THR A 117 10.28 4.04 -8.65
CA THR A 117 11.49 3.26 -8.92
C THR A 117 11.50 2.02 -8.02
N SER A 118 12.31 1.01 -8.33
CA SER A 118 12.40 -0.18 -7.46
C SER A 118 13.10 0.11 -6.12
N LYS A 119 13.89 1.18 -6.02
CA LYS A 119 14.66 1.52 -4.81
C LYS A 119 13.76 2.14 -3.76
N HIS A 120 13.91 1.77 -2.50
CA HIS A 120 13.30 2.43 -1.34
C HIS A 120 14.22 2.38 -0.12
N TRP A 121 13.84 3.06 0.97
CA TRP A 121 14.59 3.12 2.22
C TRP A 121 13.93 2.36 3.39
N ALA A 122 12.87 1.58 3.14
CA ALA A 122 12.36 0.68 4.17
C ALA A 122 13.42 -0.36 4.58
N LYS A 123 13.63 -0.56 5.89
CA LYS A 123 14.58 -1.57 6.39
C LYS A 123 14.17 -3.00 6.05
N LYS A 124 12.86 -3.24 5.96
CA LYS A 124 12.26 -4.52 5.56
C LYS A 124 11.07 -4.23 4.65
N GLN A 125 10.91 -5.02 3.60
CA GLN A 125 9.72 -5.04 2.76
C GLN A 125 9.07 -6.42 2.85
N VAL A 126 7.75 -6.48 2.82
CA VAL A 126 6.98 -7.71 2.62
C VAL A 126 5.87 -7.44 1.61
N ILE A 127 5.82 -8.23 0.55
CA ILE A 127 4.78 -8.21 -0.47
C ILE A 127 3.82 -9.38 -0.21
N ILE A 128 2.52 -9.08 -0.18
CA ILE A 128 1.46 -10.04 0.13
C ILE A 128 0.46 -10.05 -1.03
N TYR A 129 0.09 -11.22 -1.52
CA TYR A 129 -1.01 -11.39 -2.48
C TYR A 129 -1.96 -12.49 -2.05
N GLY A 130 -3.17 -12.47 -2.59
CA GLY A 130 -4.08 -13.60 -2.56
C GLY A 130 -3.73 -14.59 -3.67
N ASP A 131 -3.94 -15.88 -3.42
CA ASP A 131 -3.70 -16.94 -4.42
C ASP A 131 -4.56 -16.82 -5.69
N GLN A 132 -5.70 -16.13 -5.62
CA GLN A 132 -6.57 -15.89 -6.77
C GLN A 132 -6.14 -14.67 -7.60
N GLU A 133 -5.07 -13.97 -7.21
CA GLU A 133 -4.54 -12.81 -7.95
C GLU A 133 -3.47 -13.19 -8.98
N ASP A 134 -2.95 -14.43 -8.94
CA ASP A 134 -1.90 -14.94 -9.84
C ASP A 134 -0.63 -14.06 -9.90
N GLU A 135 -0.30 -13.41 -8.78
CA GLU A 135 0.88 -12.56 -8.64
C GLU A 135 1.87 -13.17 -7.62
N PRO A 136 3.19 -13.12 -7.88
CA PRO A 136 4.18 -13.58 -6.93
C PRO A 136 4.31 -12.60 -5.76
N GLY A 137 4.42 -13.11 -4.53
CA GLY A 137 4.66 -12.33 -3.32
C GLY A 137 5.49 -13.11 -2.30
N ASP A 138 6.00 -12.42 -1.29
CA ASP A 138 6.69 -13.04 -0.16
C ASP A 138 5.73 -13.93 0.66
N ILE A 139 4.44 -13.55 0.69
CA ILE A 139 3.36 -14.31 1.33
C ILE A 139 2.17 -14.41 0.37
N ILE A 140 1.70 -15.63 0.15
CA ILE A 140 0.47 -15.91 -0.60
C ILE A 140 -0.63 -16.36 0.36
N ILE A 141 -1.74 -15.61 0.41
CA ILE A 141 -2.89 -15.90 1.26
C ILE A 141 -3.85 -16.82 0.50
N PRO A 142 -4.13 -18.04 1.00
CA PRO A 142 -4.99 -18.98 0.29
C PRO A 142 -6.45 -18.51 0.27
N ARG A 143 -7.16 -18.92 -0.79
CA ARG A 143 -8.58 -18.66 -1.07
C ARG A 143 -8.93 -17.18 -0.98
N THR A 144 -8.07 -16.32 -1.51
CA THR A 144 -8.17 -14.87 -1.39
C THR A 144 -7.85 -14.22 -2.72
N GLY A 145 -8.69 -13.27 -3.14
CA GLY A 145 -8.45 -12.43 -4.32
C GLY A 145 -8.13 -10.99 -3.93
N HIS A 146 -8.28 -10.08 -4.90
CA HIS A 146 -7.99 -8.66 -4.80
C HIS A 146 -9.02 -7.86 -3.96
N ARG A 147 -9.28 -8.31 -2.73
CA ARG A 147 -10.13 -7.62 -1.76
C ARG A 147 -9.57 -7.82 -0.36
N LEU A 148 -9.29 -6.71 0.32
CA LEU A 148 -8.85 -6.77 1.71
C LEU A 148 -9.94 -7.45 2.57
N ASN A 149 -9.52 -8.40 3.40
CA ASN A 149 -10.43 -9.19 4.22
C ASN A 149 -9.75 -9.65 5.52
N ALA A 150 -10.48 -10.40 6.35
CA ALA A 150 -9.98 -10.81 7.67
C ALA A 150 -8.68 -11.65 7.61
N ARG A 151 -8.45 -12.41 6.53
CA ARG A 151 -7.21 -13.18 6.34
C ARG A 151 -6.02 -12.25 6.09
N TYR A 152 -6.21 -11.22 5.25
CA TYR A 152 -5.24 -10.14 5.10
C TYR A 152 -4.92 -9.49 6.44
N ASN A 153 -5.94 -9.09 7.20
CA ASN A 153 -5.73 -8.47 8.51
C ASN A 153 -4.94 -9.39 9.45
N LYS A 154 -5.26 -10.69 9.49
CA LYS A 154 -4.51 -11.66 10.30
C LYS A 154 -3.03 -11.68 9.90
N THR A 155 -2.73 -11.85 8.62
CA THR A 155 -1.36 -11.88 8.10
C THR A 155 -0.61 -10.58 8.37
N ILE A 156 -1.24 -9.42 8.12
CA ILE A 156 -0.62 -8.11 8.38
C ILE A 156 -0.28 -7.98 9.87
N ILE A 157 -1.18 -8.38 10.76
CA ILE A 157 -0.96 -8.31 12.20
C ILE A 157 0.17 -9.23 12.65
N GLU A 158 0.33 -10.42 12.07
CA GLU A 158 1.47 -11.31 12.35
C GLU A 158 2.81 -10.65 11.96
N LEU A 159 2.82 -9.76 10.97
CA LEU A 159 3.98 -8.98 10.57
C LEU A 159 4.27 -7.75 11.46
N LEU A 160 3.33 -7.31 12.30
CA LEU A 160 3.52 -6.17 13.21
C LEU A 160 4.12 -6.61 14.55
#